data_AF-A0A645ENG3-F1
#
_entry.id   AF-A0A645ENG3-F1
#
_cell.length_a   1.000
_cell.length_b   1.000
_cell.length_c   1.000
_cell.angle_alpha   90.00
_cell.angle_beta   90.00
_cell.angle_gamma   90.00
#
_symmetry.space_group_name_H-M   'P 1'
#
loop_
_entity.id
_entity.type
_entity.pdbx_description
1 polymer ?
#
loop_
_entity_poly.entity_id
_entity_poly.type
_entity_poly.pdbx_seq_one_letter_code
_entity_poly.pdbx_strand_id
1 'polypeptide(L)'
;MKKNRARGILVTTPKDVIIENNYFNTAGTAILIEGDIDHWFESGAVANVKIRNNIFENCLTSGNASGNRWEWGDAVITITPSHKPMDIHTEPYHKNIVIQNNLFKVFDAPLVRGRSVRNLQFIDNEIVKTETYKPYSWQKSAFLLDGCKEVLIRNNQIDEKYITRDILIEHMRKSDVKVDNGQKMKIDFVKGMKTYLN
;
A
#
# COMPACT_ATOMS: atom_id res chain seq x y z
N MET A 1 17.27 -0.16 6.22
CA MET A 1 16.90 -1.14 7.26
C MET A 1 17.00 -2.55 6.70
N LYS A 2 17.69 -3.47 7.40
CA LYS A 2 17.86 -4.88 7.01
C LYS A 2 17.68 -5.77 8.26
N LYS A 3 17.15 -7.00 8.09
CA LYS A 3 17.08 -8.07 9.11
C LYS A 3 16.26 -7.78 10.38
N ASN A 4 15.25 -6.91 10.32
CA ASN A 4 14.28 -6.75 11.41
C ASN A 4 13.13 -7.76 11.28
N ARG A 5 12.71 -8.36 12.41
CA ARG A 5 11.68 -9.42 12.49
C ARG A 5 10.27 -8.96 12.08
N ALA A 6 10.02 -7.65 12.02
CA ALA A 6 8.69 -7.09 11.80
C ALA A 6 8.69 -6.05 10.67
N ARG A 7 7.99 -4.93 10.86
CA ARG A 7 7.79 -3.86 9.87
C ARG A 7 9.01 -2.94 9.84
N GLY A 8 9.25 -2.26 8.72
CA GLY A 8 10.33 -1.27 8.61
C GLY A 8 10.03 -0.01 9.40
N ILE A 9 9.16 0.85 8.88
CA ILE A 9 8.75 2.13 9.49
C ILE A 9 7.25 2.09 9.84
N LEU A 10 6.89 2.62 11.01
CA LEU A 10 5.51 2.92 11.41
C LEU A 10 5.28 4.43 11.40
N VAL A 11 4.25 4.89 10.69
CA VAL A 11 3.85 6.31 10.62
C VAL A 11 2.47 6.50 11.23
N THR A 12 2.38 7.34 12.27
CA THR A 12 1.16 7.57 13.06
C THR A 12 0.96 9.05 13.45
N THR A 13 1.63 9.98 12.75
CA THR A 13 1.62 11.41 13.09
C THR A 13 0.85 12.25 12.06
N PRO A 14 0.10 13.28 12.49
CA PRO A 14 -0.54 14.23 11.58
C PRO A 14 0.46 15.25 10.98
N LYS A 15 1.70 15.32 11.49
CA LYS A 15 2.74 16.21 10.93
C LYS A 15 3.23 15.70 9.57
N ASP A 16 3.87 16.60 8.82
CA ASP A 16 4.54 16.24 7.57
C ASP A 16 5.61 15.16 7.80
N VAL A 17 5.57 14.11 6.99
CA VAL A 17 6.55 13.01 7.05
C VAL A 17 7.22 12.86 5.69
N ILE A 18 8.55 12.76 5.72
CA ILE A 18 9.37 12.46 4.55
C ILE A 18 10.17 11.18 4.84
N ILE A 19 9.94 10.16 4.02
CA ILE A 19 10.72 8.92 4.01
C ILE A 19 11.48 8.90 2.69
N GLU A 20 12.77 9.23 2.74
CA GLU A 20 13.58 9.35 1.54
C GLU A 20 14.96 8.71 1.63
N ASN A 21 15.48 8.26 0.48
CA ASN A 21 16.83 7.72 0.33
C ASN A 21 17.11 6.52 1.25
N ASN A 22 16.08 5.73 1.56
CA ASN A 22 16.21 4.53 2.38
C ASN A 22 16.30 3.29 1.52
N TYR A 23 16.97 2.28 2.05
CA TYR A 23 16.92 0.91 1.53
C TYR A 23 16.11 0.04 2.50
N PHE A 24 15.13 -0.70 1.99
CA PHE A 24 14.30 -1.64 2.74
C PHE A 24 14.51 -3.06 2.23
N ASN A 25 14.74 -3.98 3.18
CA ASN A 25 14.66 -5.42 2.98
C ASN A 25 14.10 -6.00 4.29
N THR A 26 12.79 -6.20 4.31
CA THR A 26 12.01 -6.45 5.54
C THR A 26 11.19 -7.72 5.44
N ALA A 27 11.05 -8.42 6.58
CA ALA A 27 10.18 -9.58 6.66
C ALA A 27 8.71 -9.19 6.50
N GLY A 28 8.23 -8.17 7.22
CA GLY A 28 6.89 -7.62 7.04
C GLY A 28 6.85 -6.48 6.01
N THR A 29 5.74 -5.73 6.03
CA THR A 29 5.59 -4.48 5.25
C THR A 29 6.73 -3.51 5.55
N ALA A 30 7.25 -2.86 4.52
CA ALA A 30 8.37 -1.94 4.64
C ALA A 30 7.95 -0.65 5.35
N ILE A 31 6.77 -0.15 5.00
CA ILE A 31 6.17 1.05 5.58
C ILE A 31 4.74 0.71 5.96
N LEU A 32 4.43 0.86 7.24
CA LEU A 32 3.09 0.78 7.78
C LEU A 32 2.62 2.20 8.16
N ILE A 33 1.51 2.64 7.59
CA ILE A 33 0.84 3.88 7.98
C ILE A 33 -0.45 3.49 8.68
N GLU A 34 -0.56 3.86 9.95
CA GLU A 34 -1.66 3.48 10.84
C GLU A 34 -2.31 4.73 11.43
N GLY A 35 -3.47 4.50 12.00
CA GLY A 35 -4.26 5.50 12.70
C GLY A 35 -5.29 4.78 13.52
N ASP A 36 -5.08 4.71 14.83
CA ASP A 36 -5.96 4.02 15.75
C ASP A 36 -6.92 5.00 16.41
N ILE A 37 -8.21 4.83 16.11
CA ILE A 37 -9.31 5.54 16.74
C ILE A 37 -10.02 4.69 17.81
N ASP A 38 -9.65 3.41 17.97
CA ASP A 38 -10.42 2.43 18.75
C ASP A 38 -9.77 2.02 20.07
N HIS A 39 -8.44 2.00 20.19
CA HIS A 39 -7.77 1.44 21.39
C HIS A 39 -6.80 2.42 22.07
N TRP A 40 -5.97 3.13 21.31
CA TRP A 40 -4.87 3.91 21.87
C TRP A 40 -5.08 5.43 21.84
N PHE A 41 -6.04 5.97 21.07
CA PHE A 41 -6.31 7.43 20.90
C PHE A 41 -5.07 8.33 20.64
N GLU A 42 -3.92 7.74 20.35
CA GLU A 42 -2.61 8.40 20.36
C GLU A 42 -2.18 8.89 18.97
N SER A 43 -2.89 8.51 17.90
CA SER A 43 -2.44 8.72 16.52
C SER A 43 -3.46 9.45 15.65
N GLY A 44 -3.20 10.74 15.44
CA GLY A 44 -4.01 11.58 14.56
C GLY A 44 -3.88 11.18 13.09
N ALA A 45 -4.91 11.50 12.31
CA ALA A 45 -4.91 11.30 10.87
C ALA A 45 -3.68 11.92 10.20
N VAL A 46 -2.88 11.07 9.55
CA VAL A 46 -1.80 11.50 8.67
C VAL A 46 -2.32 12.46 7.60
N ALA A 47 -1.70 13.64 7.51
CA ALA A 47 -2.13 14.71 6.61
C ALA A 47 -1.26 14.86 5.36
N ASN A 48 0.01 14.44 5.42
CA ASN A 48 0.98 14.60 4.34
C ASN A 48 2.20 13.67 4.52
N VAL A 49 2.40 12.75 3.58
CA VAL A 49 3.54 11.82 3.58
C VAL A 49 4.17 11.79 2.20
N LYS A 50 5.48 11.95 2.14
CA LYS A 50 6.28 11.77 0.93
C LYS A 50 7.21 10.58 1.11
N ILE A 51 7.01 9.53 0.32
CA ILE A 51 7.86 8.35 0.24
C ILE A 51 8.59 8.42 -1.09
N ARG A 52 9.86 8.82 -1.09
CA ARG A 52 10.60 9.07 -2.33
C ARG A 52 12.03 8.58 -2.39
N ASN A 53 12.51 8.21 -3.57
CA ASN A 53 13.91 7.82 -3.78
C ASN A 53 14.36 6.65 -2.87
N ASN A 54 13.43 5.79 -2.47
CA ASN A 54 13.75 4.60 -1.67
C ASN A 54 13.91 3.38 -2.57
N ILE A 55 14.63 2.38 -2.06
CA ILE A 55 14.75 1.05 -2.67
C ILE A 55 14.04 0.05 -1.77
N PHE A 56 13.00 -0.62 -2.28
CA PHE A 56 12.31 -1.73 -1.63
C PHE A 56 12.76 -3.02 -2.29
N GLU A 57 13.67 -3.76 -1.67
CA GLU A 57 14.23 -4.98 -2.24
C GLU A 57 13.77 -6.22 -1.48
N ASN A 58 12.91 -7.00 -2.15
CA ASN A 58 12.35 -8.25 -1.63
C ASN A 58 11.75 -8.10 -0.23
N CYS A 59 11.04 -7.00 0.02
CA CYS A 59 10.24 -6.82 1.23
C CYS A 59 9.05 -7.78 1.26
N LEU A 60 8.44 -7.92 2.44
CA LEU A 60 7.26 -8.75 2.65
C LEU A 60 7.54 -10.26 2.50
N THR A 61 8.69 -10.77 2.97
CA THR A 61 8.99 -12.23 2.96
C THR A 61 8.21 -13.04 4.00
N SER A 62 7.55 -12.37 4.95
CA SER A 62 6.71 -12.94 6.01
C SER A 62 5.51 -12.04 6.33
N GLY A 63 4.95 -11.35 5.33
CA GLY A 63 3.67 -10.67 5.41
C GLY A 63 2.46 -11.62 5.43
N ASN A 64 1.30 -11.09 5.07
CA ASN A 64 0.02 -11.79 5.19
C ASN A 64 -0.16 -12.92 4.17
N ALA A 65 -0.04 -14.17 4.63
CA ALA A 65 -0.23 -15.37 3.81
C ALA A 65 -1.67 -15.92 3.85
N SER A 66 -2.42 -15.64 4.92
CA SER A 66 -3.70 -16.31 5.19
C SER A 66 -4.93 -15.41 5.07
N GLY A 67 -4.74 -14.11 4.87
CA GLY A 67 -5.78 -13.09 4.93
C GLY A 67 -6.09 -12.65 6.37
N ASN A 68 -5.38 -13.17 7.37
CA ASN A 68 -5.63 -12.85 8.78
C ASN A 68 -4.93 -11.55 9.17
N ARG A 69 -5.63 -10.69 9.93
CA ARG A 69 -5.12 -9.36 10.32
C ARG A 69 -3.88 -9.35 11.24
N TRP A 70 -3.51 -10.49 11.80
CA TRP A 70 -2.44 -10.61 12.79
C TRP A 70 -1.05 -10.78 12.15
N GLU A 71 -1.01 -10.89 10.82
CA GLU A 71 0.23 -11.04 10.06
C GLU A 71 0.86 -9.67 9.74
N TRP A 72 2.13 -9.68 9.31
CA TRP A 72 2.96 -8.48 9.25
C TRP A 72 2.77 -7.65 7.97
N GLY A 73 1.52 -7.25 7.70
CA GLY A 73 1.13 -6.35 6.63
C GLY A 73 0.76 -7.06 5.32
N ASP A 74 0.00 -6.36 4.49
CA ASP A 74 -0.65 -6.96 3.31
C ASP A 74 0.09 -6.65 2.01
N ALA A 75 0.96 -5.66 1.98
CA ALA A 75 1.75 -5.25 0.82
C ALA A 75 3.09 -4.64 1.21
N VAL A 76 3.95 -4.32 0.23
CA VAL A 76 5.23 -3.62 0.51
C VAL A 76 5.00 -2.33 1.29
N ILE A 77 3.96 -1.58 0.95
CA ILE A 77 3.45 -0.44 1.74
C ILE A 77 2.01 -0.74 2.17
N THR A 78 1.75 -0.70 3.47
CA THR A 78 0.41 -0.95 4.03
C THR A 78 -0.09 0.32 4.72
N ILE A 79 -1.30 0.77 4.37
CA ILE A 79 -1.98 1.93 4.95
C ILE A 79 -3.35 1.47 5.43
N THR A 80 -3.50 1.28 6.73
CA THR A 80 -4.64 0.56 7.32
C THR A 80 -5.09 1.17 8.64
N PRO A 81 -5.63 2.41 8.66
CA PRO A 81 -6.23 2.94 9.88
C PRO A 81 -7.36 2.03 10.37
N SER A 82 -7.66 2.13 11.66
CA SER A 82 -8.77 1.40 12.26
C SER A 82 -10.13 1.93 11.77
N HIS A 83 -10.17 3.18 11.27
CA HIS A 83 -11.32 3.72 10.54
C HIS A 83 -11.67 2.87 9.30
N LYS A 84 -12.91 2.35 9.27
CA LYS A 84 -13.44 1.48 8.21
C LYS A 84 -14.43 2.25 7.33
N PRO A 85 -14.15 2.40 6.04
CA PRO A 85 -15.14 2.90 5.08
C PRO A 85 -16.39 2.00 5.06
N MET A 86 -17.58 2.61 5.03
CA MET A 86 -18.85 1.87 4.99
C MET A 86 -19.46 1.85 3.58
N ASP A 87 -19.17 2.87 2.78
CA ASP A 87 -19.70 3.05 1.44
C ASP A 87 -18.89 4.08 0.64
N ILE A 88 -19.31 4.34 -0.60
CA ILE A 88 -18.70 5.33 -1.50
C ILE A 88 -18.78 6.78 -1.01
N HIS A 89 -19.61 7.08 -0.01
CA HIS A 89 -19.80 8.42 0.54
C HIS A 89 -18.87 8.68 1.73
N THR A 90 -18.37 7.63 2.38
CA THR A 90 -17.48 7.73 3.54
C THR A 90 -16.26 8.60 3.22
N GLU A 91 -15.92 9.50 4.15
CA GLU A 91 -14.79 10.41 3.98
C GLU A 91 -13.47 9.76 4.41
N PRO A 92 -12.39 9.86 3.60
CA PRO A 92 -11.10 9.30 3.96
C PRO A 92 -10.48 9.90 5.23
N TYR A 93 -9.91 9.04 6.07
CA TYR A 93 -9.21 9.38 7.31
C TYR A 93 -7.86 10.04 7.03
N HIS A 94 -7.00 9.37 6.27
CA HIS A 94 -5.69 9.88 5.88
C HIS A 94 -5.75 10.72 4.60
N LYS A 95 -4.79 11.64 4.45
CA LYS A 95 -4.71 12.50 3.27
C LYS A 95 -3.26 12.65 2.78
N ASN A 96 -3.13 12.89 1.48
CA ASN A 96 -1.90 13.31 0.77
C ASN A 96 -0.71 12.38 1.02
N ILE A 97 -0.80 11.14 0.51
CA ILE A 97 0.31 10.19 0.57
C ILE A 97 0.88 10.06 -0.84
N VAL A 98 2.12 10.50 -1.04
CA VAL A 98 2.80 10.51 -2.33
C VAL A 98 3.97 9.54 -2.30
N ILE A 99 3.86 8.47 -3.08
CA ILE A 99 4.87 7.42 -3.27
C ILE A 99 5.48 7.64 -4.65
N GLN A 100 6.67 8.23 -4.71
CA GLN A 100 7.26 8.67 -5.96
C GLN A 100 8.74 8.33 -6.13
N ASN A 101 9.18 8.06 -7.36
CA ASN A 101 10.61 7.86 -7.68
C ASN A 101 11.28 6.78 -6.82
N ASN A 102 10.54 5.74 -6.42
CA ASN A 102 11.10 4.61 -5.69
C ASN A 102 11.35 3.43 -6.64
N LEU A 103 12.31 2.59 -6.26
CA LEU A 103 12.59 1.32 -6.92
C LEU A 103 12.01 0.16 -6.09
N PHE A 104 11.04 -0.56 -6.66
CA PHE A 104 10.42 -1.75 -6.09
C PHE A 104 10.97 -3.00 -6.78
N LYS A 105 11.89 -3.70 -6.14
CA LYS A 105 12.33 -5.03 -6.58
C LYS A 105 11.53 -6.09 -5.83
N VAL A 106 10.51 -6.65 -6.46
CA VAL A 106 9.47 -7.45 -5.79
C VAL A 106 9.41 -8.88 -6.31
N PHE A 107 9.38 -9.85 -5.39
CA PHE A 107 9.21 -11.27 -5.72
C PHE A 107 7.73 -11.70 -5.74
N ASP A 108 6.83 -10.91 -5.17
CA ASP A 108 5.37 -11.16 -5.11
C ASP A 108 4.58 -10.01 -5.78
N ALA A 109 3.26 -10.11 -5.79
CA ALA A 109 2.35 -9.14 -6.40
C ALA A 109 2.16 -7.84 -5.60
N PRO A 110 1.89 -7.83 -4.28
CA PRO A 110 1.34 -6.64 -3.62
C PRO A 110 2.30 -5.46 -3.46
N LEU A 111 1.99 -4.32 -4.08
CA LEU A 111 2.74 -3.07 -3.93
C LEU A 111 2.17 -2.21 -2.81
N VAL A 112 0.86 -1.93 -2.86
CA VAL A 112 0.18 -1.04 -1.91
C VAL A 112 -1.16 -1.63 -1.45
N ARG A 113 -1.33 -1.74 -0.13
CA ARG A 113 -2.64 -1.85 0.52
C ARG A 113 -3.00 -0.46 1.04
N GLY A 114 -4.10 0.13 0.55
CA GLY A 114 -4.55 1.46 0.95
C GLY A 114 -5.98 1.46 1.49
N ARG A 115 -6.21 1.93 2.71
CA ARG A 115 -7.55 2.13 3.26
C ARG A 115 -7.75 3.57 3.71
N SER A 116 -8.90 4.13 3.35
CA SER A 116 -9.36 5.43 3.82
C SER A 116 -8.33 6.54 3.59
N VAL A 117 -7.82 6.65 2.36
CA VAL A 117 -6.86 7.69 1.95
C VAL A 117 -7.44 8.59 0.87
N ARG A 118 -7.42 9.91 1.08
CA ARG A 118 -7.64 10.90 0.03
C ARG A 118 -6.29 11.32 -0.57
N ASN A 119 -6.22 11.44 -1.90
CA ASN A 119 -5.03 11.87 -2.63
C ASN A 119 -3.83 10.93 -2.38
N LEU A 120 -4.01 9.65 -2.74
CA LEU A 120 -2.94 8.65 -2.77
C LEU A 120 -2.29 8.63 -4.15
N GLN A 121 -1.01 8.93 -4.24
CA GLN A 121 -0.29 9.00 -5.51
C GLN A 121 0.82 7.96 -5.55
N PHE A 122 0.87 7.18 -6.64
CA PHE A 122 1.93 6.22 -6.95
C PHE A 122 2.51 6.56 -8.33
N ILE A 123 3.55 7.39 -8.34
CA ILE A 123 4.03 8.07 -9.55
C ILE A 123 5.53 7.88 -9.80
N ASP A 124 5.95 7.76 -11.05
CA ASP A 124 7.37 7.76 -11.43
C ASP A 124 8.21 6.66 -10.73
N ASN A 125 7.56 5.56 -10.28
CA ASN A 125 8.26 4.45 -9.63
C ASN A 125 8.72 3.43 -10.68
N GLU A 126 9.78 2.71 -10.36
CA GLU A 126 10.25 1.57 -11.13
C GLU A 126 9.90 0.27 -10.39
N ILE A 127 9.29 -0.68 -11.08
CA ILE A 127 8.90 -1.99 -10.54
C ILE A 127 9.64 -3.06 -11.33
N VAL A 128 10.53 -3.78 -10.63
CA VAL A 128 11.35 -4.86 -11.18
C VAL A 128 10.91 -6.17 -10.55
N LYS A 129 10.61 -7.18 -11.38
CA LYS A 129 10.28 -8.50 -10.87
C LYS A 129 11.55 -9.24 -10.46
N THR A 130 11.53 -9.83 -9.29
CA THR A 130 12.57 -10.77 -8.84
C THR A 130 12.00 -12.17 -8.68
N GLU A 131 12.88 -13.16 -8.66
CA GLU A 131 12.54 -14.57 -8.39
C GLU A 131 13.23 -15.07 -7.11
N THR A 132 13.68 -14.14 -6.25
CA THR A 132 14.43 -14.45 -5.02
C THR A 132 13.64 -15.34 -4.06
N TYR A 133 12.31 -15.19 -4.03
CA TYR A 133 11.41 -16.02 -3.24
C TYR A 133 10.16 -16.39 -4.05
N LYS A 134 9.48 -17.47 -3.66
CA LYS A 134 8.20 -17.84 -4.27
C LYS A 134 7.08 -16.91 -3.79
N PRO A 135 6.22 -16.39 -4.68
CA PRO A 135 5.01 -15.66 -4.31
C PRO A 135 4.14 -16.47 -3.34
N TYR A 136 3.62 -15.85 -2.29
CA TYR A 136 2.77 -16.52 -1.30
C TYR A 136 1.67 -15.64 -0.70
N SER A 137 1.75 -14.31 -0.85
CA SER A 137 0.84 -13.34 -0.23
C SER A 137 -0.63 -13.66 -0.52
N TRP A 138 -1.52 -13.54 0.46
CA TRP A 138 -2.94 -13.85 0.27
C TRP A 138 -3.58 -12.97 -0.81
N GLN A 139 -3.35 -11.66 -0.73
CA GLN A 139 -3.77 -10.75 -1.80
C GLN A 139 -2.84 -10.88 -3.00
N LYS A 140 -3.41 -10.98 -4.20
CA LYS A 140 -2.67 -11.21 -5.45
C LYS A 140 -2.69 -10.01 -6.39
N SER A 141 -3.26 -8.89 -5.96
CA SER A 141 -3.34 -7.63 -6.69
C SER A 141 -2.09 -6.76 -6.50
N ALA A 142 -1.83 -5.86 -7.45
CA ALA A 142 -0.79 -4.84 -7.30
C ALA A 142 -1.22 -3.79 -6.26
N PHE A 143 -2.50 -3.39 -6.33
CA PHE A 143 -3.12 -2.44 -5.42
C PHE A 143 -4.41 -3.03 -4.84
N LEU A 144 -4.56 -2.93 -3.53
CA LEU A 144 -5.80 -3.26 -2.82
C LEU A 144 -6.29 -2.04 -2.06
N LEU A 145 -7.35 -1.40 -2.55
CA LEU A 145 -7.80 -0.08 -2.14
C LEU A 145 -9.22 -0.13 -1.58
N ASP A 146 -9.45 0.56 -0.45
CA ASP A 146 -10.72 0.50 0.27
C ASP A 146 -11.10 1.89 0.78
N GLY A 147 -12.19 2.47 0.25
CA GLY A 147 -12.64 3.82 0.58
C GLY A 147 -11.62 4.92 0.32
N CYS A 148 -10.76 4.74 -0.67
CA CYS A 148 -9.83 5.79 -1.10
C CYS A 148 -10.52 6.76 -2.07
N LYS A 149 -10.05 8.02 -2.11
CA LYS A 149 -10.51 9.04 -3.07
C LYS A 149 -9.31 9.71 -3.72
N GLU A 150 -9.45 10.14 -4.97
CA GLU A 150 -8.39 10.86 -5.71
C GLU A 150 -7.07 10.07 -5.82
N VAL A 151 -7.14 8.79 -6.16
CA VAL A 151 -5.98 7.94 -6.37
C VAL A 151 -5.39 8.20 -7.76
N LEU A 152 -4.07 8.40 -7.83
CA LEU A 152 -3.34 8.60 -9.08
C LEU A 152 -2.21 7.59 -9.21
N ILE A 153 -2.21 6.84 -10.31
CA ILE A 153 -1.15 5.88 -10.64
C ILE A 153 -0.59 6.27 -12.02
N ARG A 154 0.63 6.81 -12.05
CA ARG A 154 1.12 7.56 -13.22
C ARG A 154 2.60 7.34 -13.52
N ASN A 155 2.95 7.27 -14.80
CA ASN A 155 4.33 7.17 -15.29
C ASN A 155 5.25 6.15 -14.56
N ASN A 156 4.71 5.01 -14.13
CA ASN A 156 5.53 3.95 -13.51
C ASN A 156 6.16 3.08 -14.60
N GLN A 157 7.44 2.77 -14.45
CA GLN A 157 8.16 1.81 -15.29
C GLN A 157 7.94 0.41 -14.70
N ILE A 158 7.31 -0.48 -15.46
CA ILE A 158 6.91 -1.80 -14.97
C ILE A 158 7.60 -2.85 -15.82
N ASP A 159 8.45 -3.65 -15.18
CA ASP A 159 9.07 -4.82 -15.77
C ASP A 159 8.01 -5.75 -16.37
N GLU A 160 8.26 -6.22 -17.59
CA GLU A 160 7.39 -7.14 -18.32
C GLU A 160 7.14 -8.44 -17.56
N LYS A 161 8.12 -8.88 -16.75
CA LYS A 161 8.02 -10.08 -15.89
C LYS A 161 7.13 -9.88 -14.68
N TYR A 162 6.93 -8.63 -14.22
CA TYR A 162 5.91 -8.35 -13.24
C TYR A 162 4.58 -8.33 -13.98
N ILE A 163 3.82 -9.43 -13.95
CA ILE A 163 2.59 -9.58 -14.76
C ILE A 163 1.32 -9.06 -14.07
N THR A 164 1.35 -8.83 -12.75
CA THR A 164 0.17 -8.39 -12.00
C THR A 164 -0.23 -6.98 -12.41
N ARG A 165 -1.49 -6.80 -12.81
CA ARG A 165 -2.04 -5.51 -13.26
C ARG A 165 -3.31 -5.09 -12.53
N ASP A 166 -3.72 -5.86 -11.52
CA ASP A 166 -5.02 -5.66 -10.87
C ASP A 166 -4.93 -4.59 -9.79
N ILE A 167 -5.89 -3.66 -9.85
CA ILE A 167 -6.26 -2.70 -8.82
C ILE A 167 -7.63 -3.12 -8.32
N LEU A 168 -7.67 -3.72 -7.14
CA LEU A 168 -8.91 -4.17 -6.52
C LEU A 168 -9.42 -3.07 -5.60
N ILE A 169 -10.70 -2.71 -5.75
CA ILE A 169 -11.33 -1.62 -5.01
C ILE A 169 -12.58 -2.05 -4.24
N GLU A 170 -12.82 -1.46 -3.07
CA GLU A 170 -14.06 -1.57 -2.28
C GLU A 170 -14.43 -0.21 -1.63
N HIS A 171 -15.70 0.01 -1.33
CA HIS A 171 -16.25 1.25 -0.74
C HIS A 171 -15.80 2.56 -1.42
N MET A 172 -15.48 2.51 -2.71
CA MET A 172 -15.08 3.66 -3.52
C MET A 172 -15.53 3.47 -4.96
N ARG A 173 -15.46 4.51 -5.79
CA ARG A 173 -15.85 4.45 -7.20
C ARG A 173 -14.65 4.12 -8.07
N LYS A 174 -14.86 3.48 -9.23
CA LYS A 174 -13.79 3.35 -10.24
C LYS A 174 -13.24 4.72 -10.68
N SER A 175 -14.09 5.75 -10.71
CA SER A 175 -13.69 7.13 -11.04
C SER A 175 -12.75 7.77 -10.03
N ASP A 176 -12.65 7.22 -8.82
CA ASP A 176 -11.70 7.69 -7.81
C ASP A 176 -10.26 7.22 -8.09
N VAL A 177 -10.05 6.34 -9.08
CA VAL A 177 -8.72 5.88 -9.52
C VAL A 177 -8.45 6.35 -10.94
N LYS A 178 -7.39 7.15 -11.10
CA LYS A 178 -6.86 7.55 -12.40
C LYS A 178 -5.57 6.81 -12.65
N VAL A 179 -5.50 6.13 -13.80
CA VAL A 179 -4.30 5.41 -14.24
C VAL A 179 -3.93 5.86 -15.63
N ASP A 180 -2.64 6.04 -15.89
CA ASP A 180 -2.15 6.26 -17.25
C ASP A 180 -2.42 5.07 -18.16
N ASN A 181 -2.91 5.35 -19.37
CA ASN A 181 -3.22 4.34 -20.39
C ASN A 181 -2.05 3.38 -20.68
N GLY A 182 -0.81 3.85 -20.57
CA GLY A 182 0.40 3.04 -20.81
C GLY A 182 0.68 1.95 -19.78
N GLN A 183 0.11 2.04 -18.57
CA GLN A 183 0.42 1.10 -17.48
C GLN A 183 -0.37 -0.21 -17.54
N LYS A 184 -1.39 -0.30 -18.39
CA LYS A 184 -2.22 -1.50 -18.60
C LYS A 184 -2.84 -2.07 -17.31
N MET A 185 -3.07 -1.24 -16.29
CA MET A 185 -3.72 -1.68 -15.06
C MET A 185 -5.23 -1.87 -15.26
N LYS A 186 -5.81 -2.83 -14.55
CA LYS A 186 -7.24 -3.15 -14.57
C LYS A 186 -7.85 -2.86 -13.22
N ILE A 187 -8.98 -2.15 -13.21
CA ILE A 187 -9.67 -1.76 -11.98
C ILE A 187 -10.92 -2.64 -11.84
N ASP A 188 -10.98 -3.43 -10.77
CA ASP A 188 -12.10 -4.33 -10.48
C ASP A 188 -12.60 -4.20 -9.05
N PHE A 189 -13.89 -4.48 -8.86
CA PHE A 189 -14.52 -4.44 -7.55
C PHE A 189 -14.31 -5.76 -6.82
N VAL A 190 -14.12 -5.67 -5.51
CA VAL A 190 -14.21 -6.81 -4.60
C VAL A 190 -15.23 -6.52 -3.50
N LYS A 191 -15.67 -7.57 -2.80
CA LYS A 191 -16.60 -7.47 -1.67
C LYS A 191 -16.07 -8.22 -0.46
N GLY A 192 -16.30 -7.66 0.71
CA GLY A 192 -16.00 -8.26 2.00
C GLY A 192 -14.51 -8.48 2.19
N MET A 193 -13.68 -7.46 1.98
CA MET A 193 -12.25 -7.51 2.37
C MET A 193 -12.12 -7.78 3.88
N LYS A 194 -12.17 -9.05 4.29
CA LYS A 194 -12.01 -9.49 5.69
C LYS A 194 -10.55 -9.34 6.10
N THR A 195 -10.20 -8.13 6.51
CA THR A 195 -8.87 -7.78 7.02
C THR A 195 -8.93 -7.14 8.41
N TYR A 196 -10.06 -7.34 9.12
CA TYR A 196 -10.35 -6.75 10.43
C TYR A 196 -10.68 -7.82 11.48
N LEU A 197 -10.56 -7.48 12.77
CA LEU A 197 -11.25 -8.24 13.82
C LEU A 197 -12.71 -7.81 13.77
N ASN A 198 -13.59 -8.80 13.93
CA ASN A 198 -14.94 -8.57 14.42
C ASN A 198 -14.88 -8.05 15.86
#